data_AF-A0A1A3A5P8-F1
#
_entry.id   AF-A0A1A3A5P8-F1
#
_cell.length_a   1.000
_cell.length_b   1.000
_cell.length_c   1.000
_cell.angle_alpha   90.00
_cell.angle_beta   90.00
_cell.angle_gamma   90.00
#
_symmetry.space_group_name_H-M   'P 1'
#
loop_
_entity.id
_entity.type
_entity.pdbx_description
1 polymer ?
#
loop_
_entity_poly.entity_id
_entity_poly.type
_entity_poly.pdbx_seq_one_letter_code
_entity_poly.pdbx_strand_id
1 'polypeptide(L)'
;MADTARPARNLAVDFYRASGVVLIVLGHWLAGSVTYHDGSFGRENPLVDLPWTQWLTWIFQAVPVFFLAAGYAGAVSWTHRRGAEGFSREVWLRHRLARVLGPTAVYIALVSVVVVALVAVGVPGSVLEYAGWAVAMHLWFLAVYLVVVSLTPIAIAAQRRWGLLVPAVLAVGVAVLDVATTAGHVPYVGWPNYLLCWGALYQLGIAWHGGLLAGRRPALLAIASAVALALLIGVARYPVSMIGVPGQAVQNTTPPTVAMLAFACAQAGLVMTLAPALNRVLRGGFVKRALSVANNNVMALYLWHMIPVVVVALVAYPAGLLPQPPEGSGAWWLARLEWVVMLGVVTAFELLLLWWQRRIFAAPLPMLGVPVTARWGEVSMLTGAALAAMGLHFFAYTGFAPNGRFPWVTAAVFTVGVLLVALRPTKVSRRAVDPAPATG
;
A
#
# COMPACT_ATOMS: atom_id res chain seq x y z
N MET A 1 5.39 -20.34 -37.87
CA MET A 1 6.01 -19.43 -36.89
C MET A 1 4.91 -18.93 -35.96
N ALA A 2 4.85 -19.44 -34.73
CA ALA A 2 3.92 -18.92 -33.74
C ALA A 2 4.36 -17.51 -33.34
N ASP A 3 3.52 -16.53 -33.60
CA ASP A 3 3.71 -15.15 -33.17
C ASP A 3 3.69 -15.09 -31.64
N THR A 4 4.86 -15.19 -31.02
CA THR A 4 5.06 -14.99 -29.57
C THR A 4 5.08 -13.52 -29.22
N ALA A 5 4.16 -12.72 -29.79
CA ALA A 5 3.95 -11.35 -29.37
C ALA A 5 3.52 -11.38 -27.90
N ARG A 6 4.47 -11.05 -26.99
CA ARG A 6 4.14 -10.78 -25.58
C ARG A 6 2.94 -9.82 -25.58
N PRO A 7 1.89 -10.09 -24.79
CA PRO A 7 0.72 -9.23 -24.73
C PRO A 7 1.17 -7.77 -24.55
N ALA A 8 0.60 -6.86 -25.34
CA ALA A 8 0.96 -5.45 -25.28
C ALA A 8 0.82 -4.95 -23.83
N ARG A 9 1.93 -4.54 -23.23
CA ARG A 9 1.99 -4.03 -21.86
C ARG A 9 1.03 -2.85 -21.72
N ASN A 10 0.13 -2.91 -20.73
CA ASN A 10 -0.80 -1.83 -20.44
C ASN A 10 -0.08 -0.70 -19.70
N LEU A 11 0.44 0.26 -20.46
CA LEU A 11 1.22 1.40 -19.96
C LEU A 11 0.40 2.31 -19.06
N ALA A 12 -0.92 2.38 -19.26
CA ALA A 12 -1.81 3.12 -18.38
C ALA A 12 -1.78 2.56 -16.95
N VAL A 13 -1.77 1.23 -16.78
CA VAL A 13 -1.68 0.60 -15.46
C VAL A 13 -0.34 0.88 -14.78
N ASP A 14 0.76 0.86 -15.53
CA ASP A 14 2.08 1.24 -15.03
C ASP A 14 2.13 2.73 -14.63
N PHE A 15 1.48 3.60 -15.40
CA PHE A 15 1.37 5.02 -15.08
C PHE A 15 0.57 5.22 -13.79
N TYR A 16 -0.64 4.64 -13.71
CA TYR A 16 -1.51 4.77 -12.54
C TYR A 16 -0.84 4.30 -11.24
N ARG A 17 -0.05 3.21 -11.31
CA ARG A 17 0.71 2.74 -10.16
C ARG A 17 1.79 3.75 -9.73
N ALA A 18 2.55 4.28 -10.68
CA ALA A 18 3.62 5.23 -10.38
C ALA A 18 3.06 6.59 -9.91
N SER A 19 2.11 7.16 -10.65
CA SER A 19 1.48 8.43 -10.32
C SER A 19 0.71 8.35 -9.01
N GLY A 20 0.04 7.22 -8.73
CA GLY A 20 -0.69 7.02 -7.49
C GLY A 20 0.22 7.08 -6.26
N VAL A 21 1.39 6.46 -6.30
CA VAL A 21 2.36 6.56 -5.20
C VAL A 21 2.93 7.96 -5.07
N VAL A 22 3.24 8.64 -6.19
CA VAL A 22 3.68 10.04 -6.14
C VAL A 22 2.61 10.94 -5.50
N LEU A 23 1.33 10.78 -5.86
CA LEU A 23 0.23 11.53 -5.26
C LEU A 23 0.08 11.24 -3.76
N ILE A 24 0.23 9.99 -3.33
CA ILE A 24 0.20 9.63 -1.90
C ILE A 24 1.36 10.31 -1.15
N VAL A 25 2.57 10.30 -1.72
CA VAL A 25 3.75 10.93 -1.12
C VAL A 25 3.54 12.43 -0.97
N LEU A 26 3.11 13.11 -2.04
CA LEU A 26 2.78 14.54 -1.98
C LEU A 26 1.66 14.81 -0.97
N GLY A 27 0.66 13.93 -0.91
CA GLY A 27 -0.40 13.98 0.09
C GLY A 27 0.13 13.93 1.52
N HIS A 28 1.01 12.98 1.85
CA HIS A 28 1.61 12.90 3.19
C HIS A 28 2.47 14.11 3.52
N TRP A 29 3.23 14.62 2.54
CA TRP A 29 4.04 15.83 2.73
C TRP A 29 3.21 17.09 2.90
N LEU A 30 1.94 17.10 2.46
CA LEU A 30 1.01 18.23 2.58
C LEU A 30 0.02 18.10 3.74
N ALA A 31 -0.29 16.87 4.18
CA ALA A 31 -1.35 16.60 5.15
C ALA A 31 -1.02 17.01 6.59
N GLY A 32 0.27 17.02 6.98
CA GLY A 32 0.71 17.52 8.29
C GLY A 32 1.40 18.87 8.16
N SER A 33 1.15 19.77 9.10
CA SER A 33 1.94 20.99 9.32
C SER A 33 2.81 20.76 10.56
N VAL A 34 4.13 20.71 10.35
CA VAL A 34 5.09 20.62 11.45
C VAL A 34 5.34 22.03 11.93
N THR A 35 5.04 22.30 13.19
CA THR A 35 5.43 23.55 13.84
C THR A 35 6.45 23.27 14.93
N TYR A 36 7.25 24.26 15.25
CA TYR A 36 8.30 24.15 16.26
C TYR A 36 8.33 25.41 17.12
N HIS A 37 8.04 25.24 18.40
CA HIS A 37 8.00 26.29 19.41
C HIS A 37 8.66 25.80 20.70
N ASP A 38 9.57 26.61 21.23
CA ASP A 38 10.20 26.42 22.55
C ASP A 38 10.76 25.00 22.81
N GLY A 39 11.46 24.44 21.83
CA GLY A 39 12.07 23.11 21.96
C GLY A 39 11.13 21.95 21.64
N SER A 40 9.86 22.22 21.33
CA SER A 40 8.82 21.21 21.11
C SER A 40 8.23 21.27 19.70
N PHE A 41 7.91 20.10 19.14
CA PHE A 41 7.22 20.00 17.85
C PHE A 41 5.71 19.99 18.05
N GLY A 42 5.03 20.96 17.44
CA GLY A 42 3.58 21.01 17.30
C GLY A 42 3.10 20.12 16.15
N ARG A 43 1.81 19.74 16.22
CA ARG A 43 1.13 18.97 15.18
C ARG A 43 -0.12 19.75 14.74
N GLU A 44 0.08 20.67 13.80
CA GLU A 44 -1.03 21.35 13.15
C GLU A 44 -1.53 20.51 11.98
N ASN A 45 -2.84 20.55 11.73
CA ASN A 45 -3.45 19.75 10.68
C ASN A 45 -4.34 20.65 9.83
N PRO A 46 -3.86 21.04 8.64
CA PRO A 46 -4.61 21.94 7.76
C PRO A 46 -6.01 21.44 7.40
N LEU A 47 -6.28 20.14 7.50
CA LEU A 47 -7.62 19.57 7.25
C LEU A 47 -8.62 19.90 8.37
N VAL A 48 -8.13 20.12 9.58
CA VAL A 48 -8.89 20.58 10.74
C VAL A 48 -9.01 22.10 10.69
N ASP A 49 -7.88 22.78 10.50
CA ASP A 49 -7.75 24.22 10.65
C ASP A 49 -8.33 24.99 9.44
N LEU A 50 -8.26 24.39 8.25
CA LEU A 50 -8.82 24.93 6.99
C LEU A 50 -9.75 23.87 6.34
N PRO A 51 -11.02 23.73 6.79
CA PRO A 51 -11.90 22.62 6.38
C PRO A 51 -12.10 22.47 4.86
N TRP A 52 -11.98 23.55 4.07
CA TRP A 52 -12.08 23.47 2.61
C TRP A 52 -10.95 22.62 1.99
N THR A 53 -9.79 22.50 2.65
CA THR A 53 -8.67 21.67 2.19
C THR A 53 -9.01 20.17 2.21
N GLN A 54 -10.08 19.76 2.90
CA GLN A 54 -10.57 18.38 2.87
C GLN A 54 -10.97 17.95 1.44
N TRP A 55 -11.34 18.86 0.56
CA TRP A 55 -11.59 18.55 -0.86
C TRP A 55 -10.30 18.16 -1.60
N LEU A 56 -9.14 18.67 -1.19
CA LEU A 56 -7.84 18.31 -1.80
C LEU A 56 -7.51 16.83 -1.59
N THR A 57 -8.07 16.21 -0.55
CA THR A 57 -7.88 14.79 -0.25
C THR A 57 -8.36 13.89 -1.39
N TRP A 58 -9.30 14.35 -2.22
CA TRP A 58 -9.80 13.61 -3.38
C TRP A 58 -8.73 13.43 -4.46
N ILE A 59 -7.79 14.36 -4.55
CA ILE A 59 -6.67 14.33 -5.50
C ILE A 59 -5.58 13.39 -4.99
N PHE A 60 -5.26 13.48 -3.71
CA PHE A 60 -4.15 12.73 -3.10
C PHE A 60 -4.52 11.31 -2.68
N GLN A 61 -5.81 11.02 -2.49
CA GLN A 61 -6.29 9.69 -2.14
C GLN A 61 -6.26 8.76 -3.37
N ALA A 62 -5.09 8.19 -3.64
CA ALA A 62 -4.84 7.31 -4.77
C ALA A 62 -4.79 5.81 -4.42
N VAL A 63 -5.04 5.45 -3.15
CA VAL A 63 -5.11 4.05 -2.69
C VAL A 63 -6.11 3.21 -3.51
N PRO A 64 -7.33 3.69 -3.87
CA PRO A 64 -8.25 2.95 -4.73
C PRO A 64 -7.65 2.52 -6.07
N VAL A 65 -7.00 3.46 -6.75
CA VAL A 65 -6.37 3.27 -8.05
C VAL A 65 -5.24 2.26 -7.96
N PHE A 66 -4.47 2.29 -6.86
CA PHE A 66 -3.44 1.29 -6.60
C PHE A 66 -4.02 -0.12 -6.50
N PHE A 67 -5.05 -0.34 -5.68
CA PHE A 67 -5.64 -1.68 -5.51
C PHE A 67 -6.25 -2.21 -6.82
N LEU A 68 -6.89 -1.34 -7.60
CA LEU A 68 -7.34 -1.66 -8.96
C LEU A 68 -6.17 -2.10 -9.86
N ALA A 69 -5.11 -1.31 -9.92
CA ALA A 69 -3.91 -1.61 -10.72
C ALA A 69 -3.22 -2.89 -10.25
N ALA A 70 -3.19 -3.13 -8.94
CA ALA A 70 -2.65 -4.34 -8.33
C ALA A 70 -3.47 -5.58 -8.74
N GLY A 71 -4.80 -5.49 -8.74
CA GLY A 71 -5.70 -6.56 -9.20
C GLY A 71 -5.47 -6.92 -10.66
N TYR A 72 -5.38 -5.91 -11.52
CA TYR A 72 -5.06 -6.08 -12.94
C TYR A 72 -3.69 -6.75 -13.14
N ALA A 73 -2.64 -6.23 -12.48
CA ALA A 73 -1.28 -6.77 -12.59
C ALA A 73 -1.16 -8.19 -12.00
N GLY A 74 -1.91 -8.48 -10.93
CA GLY A 74 -2.05 -9.80 -10.32
C GLY A 74 -2.64 -10.80 -11.31
N ALA A 75 -3.74 -10.43 -11.97
CA ALA A 75 -4.41 -11.26 -12.98
C ALA A 75 -3.52 -11.54 -14.20
N VAL A 76 -2.84 -10.51 -14.73
CA VAL A 76 -1.87 -10.65 -15.84
C VAL A 76 -0.77 -11.64 -15.45
N SER A 77 -0.17 -11.44 -14.27
CA SER A 77 0.95 -12.26 -13.81
C SER A 77 0.55 -13.70 -13.49
N TRP A 78 -0.65 -13.92 -12.98
CA TRP A 78 -1.18 -15.26 -12.71
C TRP A 78 -1.43 -16.00 -14.02
N THR A 79 -2.09 -15.36 -14.97
CA THR A 79 -2.43 -15.94 -16.28
C THR A 79 -1.19 -16.31 -17.08
N HIS A 80 -0.17 -15.44 -17.11
CA HIS A 80 1.09 -15.72 -17.83
C HIS A 80 1.89 -16.90 -17.23
N ARG A 81 1.83 -17.12 -15.92
CA ARG A 81 2.67 -18.13 -15.25
C ARG A 81 1.97 -19.47 -15.05
N ARG A 82 0.64 -19.52 -15.08
CA ARG A 82 -0.13 -20.76 -14.96
C ARG A 82 0.09 -21.74 -16.12
N GLY A 83 0.48 -21.23 -17.29
CA GLY A 83 0.78 -22.04 -18.48
C GLY A 83 2.24 -22.50 -18.62
N ALA A 84 3.13 -22.09 -17.71
CA ALA A 84 4.51 -22.55 -17.72
C ALA A 84 4.66 -23.80 -16.84
N GLU A 85 5.24 -24.87 -17.40
CA GLU A 85 5.47 -26.12 -16.67
C GLU A 85 6.24 -25.86 -15.35
N GLY A 86 5.73 -26.41 -14.24
CA GLY A 86 6.36 -26.33 -12.92
C GLY A 86 5.98 -25.12 -12.04
N PHE A 87 5.09 -24.22 -12.46
CA PHE A 87 4.68 -23.08 -11.63
C PHE A 87 3.46 -23.40 -10.74
N SER A 88 3.70 -23.80 -9.48
CA SER A 88 2.63 -24.00 -8.49
C SER A 88 2.11 -22.67 -7.91
N ARG A 89 0.88 -22.69 -7.37
CA ARG A 89 0.28 -21.55 -6.62
C ARG A 89 1.23 -21.02 -5.56
N GLU A 90 1.84 -21.94 -4.81
CA GLU A 90 2.77 -21.64 -3.73
C GLU A 90 4.00 -20.87 -4.23
N VAL A 91 4.63 -21.33 -5.32
CA VAL A 91 5.81 -20.67 -5.90
C VAL A 91 5.48 -19.25 -6.38
N TRP A 92 4.29 -19.05 -6.95
CA TRP A 92 3.83 -17.72 -7.36
C TRP A 92 3.62 -16.78 -6.17
N LEU A 93 2.92 -17.26 -5.13
CA LEU A 93 2.66 -16.49 -3.92
C LEU A 93 3.97 -16.14 -3.21
N ARG A 94 4.85 -17.11 -3.01
CA ARG A 94 6.15 -16.92 -2.35
C ARG A 94 7.00 -15.88 -3.08
N HIS A 95 7.03 -15.92 -4.41
CA HIS A 95 7.76 -14.92 -5.20
C HIS A 95 7.16 -13.51 -5.10
N ARG A 96 5.85 -13.37 -4.88
CA ARG A 96 5.21 -12.07 -4.62
C ARG A 96 5.52 -11.57 -3.22
N LEU A 97 5.33 -12.41 -2.22
CA LEU A 97 5.63 -12.10 -0.83
C LEU A 97 7.10 -11.73 -0.64
N ALA A 98 8.03 -12.49 -1.22
CA ALA A 98 9.47 -12.22 -1.11
C ALA A 98 9.85 -10.84 -1.67
N ARG A 99 9.26 -10.41 -2.80
CA ARG A 99 9.54 -9.10 -3.40
C ARG A 99 8.95 -7.93 -2.64
N VAL A 100 7.91 -8.17 -1.86
CA VAL A 100 7.27 -7.15 -1.02
C VAL A 100 7.99 -7.10 0.33
N LEU A 101 8.10 -8.23 1.02
CA LEU A 101 8.68 -8.33 2.36
C LEU A 101 10.20 -8.10 2.40
N GLY A 102 10.94 -8.37 1.32
CA GLY A 102 12.39 -8.15 1.29
C GLY A 102 12.77 -6.69 1.56
N PRO A 103 12.39 -5.73 0.69
CA PRO A 103 12.61 -4.30 0.91
C PRO A 103 12.01 -3.78 2.21
N THR A 104 10.83 -4.27 2.58
CA THR A 104 10.13 -3.88 3.80
C THR A 104 10.85 -4.33 5.06
N ALA A 105 11.41 -5.54 5.08
CA ALA A 105 12.18 -6.05 6.20
C ALA A 105 13.46 -5.23 6.41
N VAL A 106 14.14 -4.83 5.32
CA VAL A 106 15.31 -3.94 5.38
C VAL A 106 14.92 -2.58 5.98
N TYR A 107 13.81 -2.00 5.53
CA TYR A 107 13.30 -0.73 6.07
C TYR A 107 12.99 -0.84 7.58
N ILE A 108 12.17 -1.83 7.98
CA ILE A 108 11.79 -2.03 9.38
C ILE A 108 13.03 -2.27 10.25
N ALA A 109 13.98 -3.10 9.79
CA ALA A 109 15.20 -3.38 10.53
C ALA A 109 16.04 -2.12 10.73
N LEU A 110 16.26 -1.32 9.68
CA LEU A 110 17.07 -0.11 9.78
C LEU A 110 16.42 0.92 10.71
N VAL A 111 15.14 1.22 10.52
CA VAL A 111 14.41 2.17 11.37
C VAL A 111 14.38 1.69 12.81
N SER A 112 14.20 0.38 13.04
CA SER A 112 14.24 -0.19 14.40
C SER A 112 15.61 0.01 15.07
N VAL A 113 16.70 -0.23 14.36
CA VAL A 113 18.06 -0.02 14.87
C VAL A 113 18.28 1.45 15.21
N VAL A 114 17.86 2.37 14.32
CA VAL A 114 17.96 3.82 14.57
C VAL A 114 17.18 4.22 15.81
N VAL A 115 15.93 3.77 15.95
CA VAL A 115 15.11 4.09 17.12
C VAL A 115 15.72 3.54 18.41
N VAL A 116 16.19 2.29 18.42
CA VAL A 116 16.87 1.71 19.59
C VAL A 116 18.11 2.51 19.97
N ALA A 117 18.91 2.95 18.99
CA ALA A 117 20.08 3.79 19.24
C ALA A 117 19.70 5.17 19.82
N LEU A 118 18.66 5.82 19.28
CA LEU A 118 18.20 7.12 19.80
C LEU A 118 17.60 7.01 21.20
N VAL A 119 16.91 5.91 21.53
CA VAL A 119 16.48 5.60 22.90
C VAL A 119 17.70 5.47 23.83
N ALA A 120 18.75 4.78 23.39
CA ALA A 120 19.95 4.57 24.20
C ALA A 120 20.75 5.87 24.45
N VAL A 121 20.75 6.81 23.51
CA VAL A 121 21.38 8.14 23.65
C VAL A 121 20.52 9.12 24.47
N GLY A 122 19.28 8.76 24.81
CA GLY A 122 18.42 9.54 25.68
C GLY A 122 17.65 10.67 24.98
N VAL A 123 17.34 10.52 23.69
CA VAL A 123 16.47 11.46 22.97
C VAL A 123 15.10 11.52 23.65
N PRO A 124 14.47 12.72 23.79
CA PRO A 124 13.18 12.86 24.44
C PRO A 124 12.11 11.92 23.85
N GLY A 125 11.37 11.22 24.72
CA GLY A 125 10.40 10.20 24.30
C GLY A 125 9.29 10.75 23.40
N SER A 126 8.87 12.00 23.58
CA SER A 126 7.87 12.66 22.73
C SER A 126 8.35 12.87 21.29
N VAL A 127 9.64 13.17 21.10
CA VAL A 127 10.26 13.31 19.78
C VAL A 127 10.32 11.95 19.09
N LEU A 128 10.73 10.92 19.82
CA LEU A 128 10.79 9.54 19.31
C LEU A 128 9.43 9.01 18.94
N GLU A 129 8.42 9.24 19.77
CA GLU A 129 7.05 8.82 19.50
C GLU A 129 6.52 9.49 18.22
N TYR A 130 6.74 10.80 18.06
CA TYR A 130 6.31 11.51 16.86
C TYR A 130 7.03 11.03 15.60
N ALA A 131 8.37 11.05 15.61
CA ALA A 131 9.16 10.62 14.46
C ALA A 131 8.89 9.16 14.11
N GLY A 132 8.80 8.29 15.13
CA GLY A 132 8.51 6.88 15.00
C GLY A 132 7.11 6.60 14.45
N TRP A 133 6.11 7.42 14.79
CA TRP A 133 4.78 7.35 14.18
C TRP A 133 4.79 7.84 12.73
N ALA A 134 5.42 8.99 12.45
CA ALA A 134 5.47 9.58 11.11
C ALA A 134 6.09 8.65 10.07
N VAL A 135 7.17 7.93 10.42
CA VAL A 135 7.82 6.97 9.52
C VAL A 135 7.11 5.61 9.47
N ALA A 136 6.15 5.34 10.36
CA ALA A 136 5.41 4.08 10.36
C ALA A 136 4.02 4.18 9.73
N MET A 137 3.36 5.35 9.82
CA MET A 137 1.94 5.50 9.51
C MET A 137 1.57 4.94 8.14
N HIS A 138 2.42 5.11 7.12
CA HIS A 138 2.10 4.66 5.77
C HIS A 138 2.04 3.12 5.64
N LEU A 139 2.65 2.35 6.55
CA LEU A 139 2.80 0.89 6.48
C LEU A 139 1.47 0.12 6.56
N TRP A 140 0.38 0.73 7.05
CA TRP A 140 -0.94 0.06 7.13
C TRP A 140 -1.39 -0.43 5.75
N PHE A 141 -1.10 0.36 4.72
CA PHE A 141 -1.47 0.05 3.35
C PHE A 141 -0.78 -1.25 2.89
N LEU A 142 0.49 -1.43 3.26
CA LEU A 142 1.25 -2.62 2.91
C LEU A 142 0.74 -3.88 3.62
N ALA A 143 0.31 -3.75 4.88
CA ALA A 143 -0.32 -4.83 5.62
C ALA A 143 -1.57 -5.36 4.87
N VAL A 144 -2.47 -4.46 4.48
CA VAL A 144 -3.67 -4.83 3.70
C VAL A 144 -3.27 -5.41 2.34
N TYR A 145 -2.32 -4.78 1.65
CA TYR A 145 -1.84 -5.24 0.35
C TYR A 145 -1.31 -6.68 0.40
N LEU A 146 -0.55 -7.05 1.43
CA LEU A 146 -0.04 -8.41 1.62
C LEU A 146 -1.17 -9.43 1.76
N VAL A 147 -2.22 -9.11 2.53
CA VAL A 147 -3.39 -9.99 2.70
C VAL A 147 -4.13 -10.14 1.38
N VAL A 148 -4.47 -9.03 0.71
CA VAL A 148 -5.21 -9.04 -0.56
C VAL A 148 -4.44 -9.80 -1.65
N VAL A 149 -3.13 -9.57 -1.78
CA VAL A 149 -2.29 -10.27 -2.76
C VAL A 149 -2.20 -11.76 -2.44
N SER A 150 -2.15 -12.15 -1.16
CA SER A 150 -2.13 -13.57 -0.76
C SER A 150 -3.41 -14.30 -1.17
N LEU A 151 -4.53 -13.58 -1.25
CA LEU A 151 -5.82 -14.10 -1.70
C LEU A 151 -5.99 -14.12 -3.23
N THR A 152 -5.02 -13.62 -4.02
CA THR A 152 -5.12 -13.55 -5.49
C THR A 152 -5.60 -14.85 -6.16
N PRO A 153 -5.08 -16.05 -5.82
CA PRO A 153 -5.54 -17.28 -6.47
C PRO A 153 -7.03 -17.56 -6.23
N ILE A 154 -7.50 -17.29 -5.01
CA ILE A 154 -8.91 -17.42 -4.62
C ILE A 154 -9.74 -16.35 -5.32
N ALA A 155 -9.28 -15.11 -5.32
CA ALA A 155 -9.94 -13.99 -5.97
C ALA A 155 -10.15 -14.23 -7.48
N ILE A 156 -9.12 -14.75 -8.18
CA ILE A 156 -9.21 -15.10 -9.60
C ILE A 156 -10.15 -16.29 -9.82
N ALA A 157 -10.09 -17.32 -8.98
CA ALA A 157 -11.00 -18.46 -9.07
C ALA A 157 -12.46 -18.04 -8.89
N ALA A 158 -12.72 -17.18 -7.90
CA ALA A 158 -14.03 -16.61 -7.64
C ALA A 158 -14.50 -15.73 -8.80
N GLN A 159 -13.63 -14.85 -9.32
CA GLN A 159 -13.94 -13.97 -10.44
C GLN A 159 -14.28 -14.77 -11.71
N ARG A 160 -13.62 -15.90 -11.95
CA ARG A 160 -13.94 -16.79 -13.09
C ARG A 160 -15.27 -17.51 -12.91
N ARG A 161 -15.66 -17.86 -11.68
CA ARG A 161 -16.90 -18.59 -11.38
C ARG A 161 -18.12 -17.68 -11.36
N TRP A 162 -18.01 -16.48 -10.80
CA TRP A 162 -19.15 -15.61 -10.50
C TRP A 162 -19.09 -14.22 -11.16
N GLY A 163 -18.01 -13.90 -11.88
CA GLY A 163 -17.90 -12.63 -12.61
C GLY A 163 -18.04 -11.40 -11.71
N LEU A 164 -18.82 -10.42 -12.13
CA LEU A 164 -19.03 -9.15 -11.40
C LEU A 164 -19.84 -9.31 -10.10
N LEU A 165 -20.40 -10.49 -9.82
CA LEU A 165 -21.07 -10.74 -8.55
C LEU A 165 -20.08 -10.68 -7.37
N VAL A 166 -18.81 -11.04 -7.57
CA VAL A 166 -17.81 -11.04 -6.49
C VAL A 166 -17.54 -9.64 -5.94
N PRO A 167 -17.15 -8.63 -6.75
CA PRO A 167 -17.00 -7.27 -6.24
C PRO A 167 -18.32 -6.68 -5.72
N ALA A 168 -19.48 -7.09 -6.25
CA ALA A 168 -20.78 -6.66 -5.74
C ALA A 168 -21.06 -7.19 -4.33
N VAL A 169 -20.79 -8.48 -4.05
CA VAL A 169 -20.95 -9.06 -2.70
C VAL A 169 -19.99 -8.42 -1.71
N LEU A 170 -18.75 -8.15 -2.11
CA LEU A 170 -17.80 -7.42 -1.27
C LEU A 170 -18.29 -6.00 -0.96
N ALA A 171 -18.85 -5.30 -1.95
CA ALA A 171 -19.45 -3.98 -1.78
C ALA A 171 -20.63 -3.97 -0.82
N VAL A 172 -21.53 -4.96 -0.91
CA VAL A 172 -22.63 -5.14 0.04
C VAL A 172 -22.09 -5.40 1.45
N GLY A 173 -21.05 -6.24 1.58
CA GLY A 173 -20.39 -6.47 2.87
C GLY A 173 -19.83 -5.20 3.50
N VAL A 174 -19.20 -4.31 2.70
CA VAL A 174 -18.76 -2.99 3.16
C VAL A 174 -19.93 -2.17 3.69
N ALA A 175 -21.02 -2.07 2.93
CA ALA A 175 -22.19 -1.30 3.33
C ALA A 175 -22.83 -1.85 4.62
N VAL A 176 -22.96 -3.17 4.75
CA VAL A 176 -23.49 -3.82 5.95
C VAL A 176 -22.63 -3.53 7.18
N LEU A 177 -21.31 -3.70 7.08
CA LEU A 177 -20.41 -3.46 8.20
C LEU A 177 -20.28 -1.96 8.53
N ASP A 178 -20.36 -1.08 7.54
CA ASP A 178 -20.34 0.37 7.74
C ASP A 178 -21.60 0.83 8.49
N VAL A 179 -22.78 0.34 8.09
CA VAL A 179 -24.04 0.59 8.81
C VAL A 179 -23.99 -0.03 10.22
N ALA A 180 -23.48 -1.25 10.37
CA ALA A 180 -23.35 -1.90 11.68
C ALA A 180 -22.39 -1.13 12.61
N THR A 181 -21.32 -0.55 12.06
CA THR A 181 -20.34 0.24 12.81
C THR A 181 -20.93 1.57 13.25
N THR A 182 -21.60 2.28 12.33
CA THR A 182 -22.14 3.62 12.56
C THR A 182 -23.44 3.61 13.37
N ALA A 183 -24.38 2.71 13.08
CA ALA A 183 -25.65 2.60 13.79
C ALA A 183 -25.52 1.76 15.09
N GLY A 184 -24.71 0.71 15.06
CA GLY A 184 -24.52 -0.20 16.19
C GLY A 184 -23.54 0.30 17.25
N HIS A 185 -22.79 1.38 16.99
CA HIS A 185 -21.76 1.93 17.89
C HIS A 185 -20.69 0.90 18.31
N VAL A 186 -20.45 -0.13 17.48
CA VAL A 186 -19.42 -1.16 17.72
C VAL A 186 -18.25 -0.94 16.76
N PRO A 187 -17.28 -0.07 17.10
CA PRO A 187 -16.20 0.35 16.17
C PRO A 187 -15.36 -0.82 15.65
N TYR A 188 -15.22 -1.89 16.45
CA TYR A 188 -14.43 -3.06 16.08
C TYR A 188 -15.04 -3.91 14.97
N VAL A 189 -16.34 -3.78 14.69
CA VAL A 189 -17.02 -4.54 13.63
C VAL A 189 -16.60 -4.03 12.24
N GLY A 190 -16.08 -2.80 12.13
CA GLY A 190 -15.67 -2.20 10.86
C GLY A 190 -14.31 -2.66 10.34
N TRP A 191 -13.46 -3.29 11.17
CA TRP A 191 -12.10 -3.71 10.75
C TRP A 191 -12.06 -4.56 9.46
N PRO A 192 -12.97 -5.51 9.22
CA PRO A 192 -13.00 -6.26 7.97
C PRO A 192 -13.21 -5.40 6.72
N ASN A 193 -13.71 -4.16 6.82
CA ASN A 193 -13.87 -3.26 5.66
C ASN A 193 -12.53 -2.91 5.00
N TYR A 194 -11.40 -2.99 5.71
CA TYR A 194 -10.10 -2.92 5.05
C TYR A 194 -9.96 -4.01 3.99
N LEU A 195 -10.32 -5.25 4.33
CA LEU A 195 -10.21 -6.34 3.38
C LEU A 195 -11.32 -6.27 2.31
N LEU A 196 -12.55 -5.97 2.71
CA LEU A 196 -13.69 -5.99 1.79
C LEU A 196 -13.64 -4.85 0.76
N CYS A 197 -13.39 -3.61 1.19
CA CYS A 197 -13.35 -2.45 0.31
C CYS A 197 -12.17 -2.56 -0.67
N TRP A 198 -10.95 -2.71 -0.14
CA TRP A 198 -9.76 -2.82 -0.99
C TRP A 198 -9.75 -4.11 -1.83
N GLY A 199 -10.33 -5.20 -1.30
CA GLY A 199 -10.59 -6.43 -2.05
C GLY A 199 -11.60 -6.25 -3.20
N ALA A 200 -12.64 -5.43 -3.02
CA ALA A 200 -13.60 -5.11 -4.08
C ALA A 200 -12.90 -4.37 -5.24
N LEU A 201 -12.05 -3.38 -4.94
CA LEU A 201 -11.26 -2.66 -5.95
C LEU A 201 -10.26 -3.59 -6.63
N TYR A 202 -9.63 -4.48 -5.88
CA TYR A 202 -8.76 -5.52 -6.44
C TYR A 202 -9.51 -6.44 -7.42
N GLN A 203 -10.73 -6.86 -7.07
CA GLN A 203 -11.58 -7.68 -7.95
C GLN A 203 -12.04 -6.91 -9.19
N LEU A 204 -12.36 -5.62 -9.08
CA LEU A 204 -12.62 -4.78 -10.25
C LEU A 204 -11.40 -4.74 -11.20
N GLY A 205 -10.18 -4.74 -10.66
CA GLY A 205 -8.95 -4.81 -11.44
C GLY A 205 -8.80 -6.13 -12.20
N ILE A 206 -9.14 -7.24 -11.55
CA ILE A 206 -9.18 -8.58 -12.18
C ILE A 206 -10.27 -8.63 -13.26
N ALA A 207 -11.46 -8.09 -12.98
CA ALA A 207 -12.57 -8.01 -13.91
C ALA A 207 -12.24 -7.16 -15.14
N TRP A 208 -11.49 -6.06 -14.95
CA TRP A 208 -10.99 -5.23 -16.04
C TRP A 208 -9.99 -5.99 -16.94
N HIS A 209 -9.06 -6.75 -16.34
CA HIS A 209 -8.17 -7.62 -17.12
C HIS A 209 -8.94 -8.70 -17.90
N GLY A 210 -9.98 -9.27 -17.29
CA GLY A 210 -10.85 -10.27 -17.92
C GLY A 210 -11.82 -9.72 -18.97
N GLY A 211 -11.82 -8.41 -19.24
CA GLY A 211 -12.69 -7.78 -20.25
C GLY A 211 -14.14 -7.55 -19.82
N LEU A 212 -14.50 -7.85 -18.57
CA LEU A 212 -15.87 -7.66 -18.06
C LEU A 212 -16.23 -6.17 -17.91
N LEU A 213 -15.23 -5.31 -17.76
CA LEU A 213 -15.33 -3.85 -17.66
C LEU A 213 -14.76 -3.18 -18.90
N ALA A 214 -15.35 -3.47 -20.06
CA ALA A 214 -15.02 -2.88 -21.36
C ALA A 214 -16.15 -2.00 -21.90
N GLY A 215 -15.85 -1.18 -22.92
CA GLY A 215 -16.82 -0.31 -23.57
C GLY A 215 -17.34 0.78 -22.62
N ARG A 216 -18.67 0.91 -22.51
CA ARG A 216 -19.34 1.95 -21.69
C ARG A 216 -19.43 1.59 -20.21
N ARG A 217 -19.19 0.33 -19.81
CA ARG A 217 -19.38 -0.14 -18.43
C ARG A 217 -18.53 0.62 -17.40
N PRO A 218 -17.24 0.91 -17.64
CA PRO A 218 -16.44 1.70 -16.70
C PRO A 218 -16.95 3.12 -16.50
N ALA A 219 -17.46 3.76 -17.56
CA ALA A 219 -18.04 5.11 -17.46
C ALA A 219 -19.36 5.09 -16.66
N LEU A 220 -20.20 4.07 -16.86
CA LEU A 220 -21.42 3.89 -16.08
C LEU A 220 -21.11 3.65 -14.60
N LEU A 221 -20.10 2.84 -14.29
CA LEU A 221 -19.60 2.66 -12.92
C LEU A 221 -19.14 4.01 -12.34
N ALA A 222 -18.36 4.79 -13.11
CA ALA A 222 -17.86 6.09 -12.66
C ALA A 222 -19.00 7.04 -12.28
N ILE A 223 -19.99 7.19 -13.17
CA ILE A 223 -21.12 8.11 -13.00
C ILE A 223 -22.01 7.64 -11.86
N ALA A 224 -22.40 6.36 -11.83
CA ALA A 224 -23.27 5.83 -10.78
C ALA A 224 -22.62 5.95 -9.40
N SER A 225 -21.33 5.65 -9.29
CA SER A 225 -20.59 5.77 -8.03
C SER A 225 -20.35 7.24 -7.63
N ALA A 226 -20.17 8.16 -8.57
CA ALA A 226 -20.08 9.59 -8.28
C ALA A 226 -21.41 10.15 -7.76
N VAL A 227 -22.55 9.74 -8.34
CA VAL A 227 -23.89 10.10 -7.85
C VAL A 227 -24.11 9.51 -6.46
N ALA A 228 -23.78 8.24 -6.24
CA ALA A 228 -23.87 7.61 -4.92
C ALA A 228 -23.01 8.35 -3.88
N LEU A 229 -21.77 8.73 -4.21
CA LEU A 229 -20.91 9.52 -3.34
C LEU A 229 -21.52 10.88 -3.00
N ALA A 230 -22.06 11.59 -4.00
CA ALA A 230 -22.72 12.87 -3.79
C ALA A 230 -23.92 12.76 -2.84
N LEU A 231 -24.72 11.69 -2.95
CA LEU A 231 -25.82 11.40 -2.04
C LEU A 231 -25.33 11.03 -0.63
N LEU A 232 -24.26 10.25 -0.52
CA LEU A 232 -23.68 9.88 0.78
C LEU A 232 -23.15 11.09 1.53
N ILE A 233 -22.50 12.03 0.84
CA ILE A 233 -22.00 13.27 1.45
C ILE A 233 -23.16 14.25 1.73
N GLY A 234 -24.02 14.50 0.73
CA GLY A 234 -25.06 15.52 0.82
C GLY A 234 -26.23 15.14 1.72
N VAL A 235 -26.69 13.89 1.63
CA VAL A 235 -27.89 13.39 2.32
C VAL A 235 -27.51 12.58 3.56
N ALA A 236 -26.65 11.57 3.42
CA ALA A 236 -26.25 10.71 4.53
C ALA A 236 -25.15 11.31 5.42
N ARG A 237 -24.70 12.55 5.13
CA ARG A 237 -23.77 13.35 5.94
C ARG A 237 -22.43 12.67 6.23
N TYR A 238 -21.96 11.80 5.33
CA TYR A 238 -20.58 11.29 5.40
C TYR A 238 -19.57 12.43 5.24
N PRO A 239 -18.40 12.35 5.88
CA PRO A 239 -17.36 13.37 5.74
C PRO A 239 -16.94 13.56 4.29
N VAL A 240 -16.60 14.80 3.93
CA VAL A 240 -16.02 15.13 2.61
C VAL A 240 -14.61 14.58 2.47
N SER A 241 -13.85 14.58 3.57
CA SER A 241 -12.47 14.07 3.57
C SER A 241 -12.43 12.59 3.23
N MET A 242 -11.63 12.23 2.24
CA MET A 242 -11.33 10.85 1.86
C MET A 242 -10.10 10.31 2.58
N ILE A 243 -9.57 11.03 3.57
CA ILE A 243 -8.52 10.57 4.50
C ILE A 243 -8.94 10.86 5.95
N GLY A 244 -8.25 10.27 6.92
CA GLY A 244 -8.53 10.51 8.34
C GLY A 244 -8.24 11.97 8.73
N VAL A 245 -9.21 12.63 9.35
CA VAL A 245 -9.05 13.95 9.95
C VAL A 245 -9.21 13.79 11.47
N PRO A 246 -8.22 14.19 12.28
CA PRO A 246 -8.31 14.12 13.73
C PRO A 246 -9.57 14.81 14.26
N GLY A 247 -10.24 14.20 15.24
CA GLY A 247 -11.45 14.75 15.86
C GLY A 247 -12.77 14.47 15.13
N GLN A 248 -12.75 13.90 13.91
CA GLN A 248 -13.98 13.47 13.24
C GLN A 248 -14.52 12.15 13.82
N ALA A 249 -15.83 12.11 14.11
CA ALA A 249 -16.51 10.93 14.64
C ALA A 249 -16.52 9.75 13.65
N VAL A 250 -16.63 10.05 12.35
CA VAL A 250 -16.54 9.06 11.26
C VAL A 250 -15.36 9.44 10.39
N GLN A 251 -14.51 8.46 10.04
CA GLN A 251 -13.40 8.64 9.12
C GLN A 251 -13.53 7.68 7.95
N ASN A 252 -13.59 8.20 6.73
CA ASN A 252 -13.85 7.38 5.54
C ASN A 252 -12.77 6.32 5.24
N THR A 253 -11.57 6.42 5.80
CA THR A 253 -10.44 5.50 5.50
C THR A 253 -10.15 4.49 6.62
N THR A 254 -10.65 4.73 7.84
CA THR A 254 -10.18 4.06 9.06
C THR A 254 -11.36 3.65 9.95
N PRO A 255 -12.07 2.56 9.62
CA PRO A 255 -11.94 1.72 8.42
C PRO A 255 -12.69 2.28 7.19
N PRO A 256 -12.51 1.71 5.98
CA PRO A 256 -13.19 2.19 4.77
C PRO A 256 -14.72 2.17 4.88
N THR A 257 -15.37 3.32 4.65
CA THR A 257 -16.83 3.45 4.64
C THR A 257 -17.42 3.14 3.26
N VAL A 258 -18.76 3.08 3.16
CA VAL A 258 -19.47 3.02 1.88
C VAL A 258 -19.23 4.26 1.03
N ALA A 259 -18.99 5.43 1.65
CA ALA A 259 -18.59 6.65 0.94
C ALA A 259 -17.20 6.48 0.30
N MET A 260 -16.23 5.91 1.03
CA MET A 260 -14.93 5.56 0.46
C MET A 260 -15.06 4.57 -0.68
N LEU A 261 -15.91 3.54 -0.55
CA LEU A 261 -16.15 2.59 -1.63
C LEU A 261 -16.76 3.28 -2.87
N ALA A 262 -17.72 4.17 -2.70
CA ALA A 262 -18.31 4.93 -3.81
C ALA A 262 -17.26 5.83 -4.49
N PHE A 263 -16.45 6.55 -3.72
CA PHE A 263 -15.32 7.33 -4.24
C PHE A 263 -14.33 6.45 -5.00
N ALA A 264 -13.96 5.31 -4.43
CA ALA A 264 -13.03 4.36 -5.00
C ALA A 264 -13.54 3.78 -6.33
N CYS A 265 -14.82 3.41 -6.40
CA CYS A 265 -15.47 2.93 -7.62
C CYS A 265 -15.58 4.03 -8.68
N ALA A 266 -15.84 5.28 -8.28
CA ALA A 266 -15.85 6.42 -9.19
C ALA A 266 -14.48 6.64 -9.84
N GLN A 267 -13.42 6.68 -9.02
CA GLN A 267 -12.04 6.74 -9.49
C GLN A 267 -11.69 5.54 -10.39
N ALA A 268 -12.09 4.32 -10.01
CA ALA A 268 -11.84 3.11 -10.78
C ALA A 268 -12.48 3.19 -12.17
N GLY A 269 -13.77 3.57 -12.23
CA GLY A 269 -14.49 3.78 -13.48
C GLY A 269 -13.82 4.81 -14.38
N LEU A 270 -13.39 5.94 -13.80
CA LEU A 270 -12.69 7.00 -14.52
C LEU A 270 -11.36 6.53 -15.12
N VAL A 271 -10.47 5.93 -14.32
CA VAL A 271 -9.16 5.49 -14.81
C VAL A 271 -9.27 4.38 -15.86
N MET A 272 -10.23 3.46 -15.71
CA MET A 272 -10.49 2.44 -16.73
C MET A 272 -11.00 3.04 -18.04
N THR A 273 -11.85 4.07 -17.97
CA THR A 273 -12.38 4.80 -19.14
C THR A 273 -11.26 5.55 -19.87
N LEU A 274 -10.33 6.17 -19.14
CA LEU A 274 -9.21 6.94 -19.70
C LEU A 274 -8.05 6.07 -20.20
N ALA A 275 -7.95 4.81 -19.75
CA ALA A 275 -6.82 3.94 -20.05
C ALA A 275 -6.53 3.76 -21.55
N PRO A 276 -7.51 3.60 -22.47
CA PRO A 276 -7.23 3.47 -23.90
C PRO A 276 -6.61 4.73 -24.52
N ALA A 277 -7.03 5.92 -24.08
CA ALA A 277 -6.45 7.19 -24.53
C ALA A 277 -5.04 7.36 -23.97
N LEU A 278 -4.87 7.09 -22.68
CA LEU A 278 -3.57 7.17 -22.02
C LEU A 278 -2.55 6.18 -22.63
N ASN A 279 -2.98 4.96 -22.95
CA ASN A 279 -2.14 3.98 -23.66
C ASN A 279 -1.72 4.42 -25.07
N ARG A 280 -2.43 5.37 -25.71
CA ARG A 280 -2.01 5.96 -26.99
C ARG A 280 -0.95 7.04 -26.77
N VAL A 281 -1.15 7.90 -25.78
CA VAL A 281 -0.22 8.99 -25.43
C VAL A 281 1.12 8.45 -24.92
N LEU A 282 1.09 7.40 -24.09
CA LEU A 282 2.30 6.85 -23.44
C LEU A 282 3.15 5.95 -24.36
N ARG A 283 2.86 5.85 -25.66
CA ARG A 283 3.59 4.94 -26.58
C ARG A 283 5.04 5.35 -26.85
N GLY A 284 5.40 6.61 -26.58
CA GLY A 284 6.74 7.15 -26.80
C GLY A 284 7.84 6.38 -26.05
N GLY A 285 8.97 6.13 -26.71
CA GLY A 285 10.07 5.32 -26.16
C GLY A 285 10.70 5.92 -24.90
N PHE A 286 10.80 7.25 -24.81
CA PHE A 286 11.27 7.96 -23.61
C PHE A 286 10.32 7.75 -22.42
N VAL A 287 9.01 7.94 -22.65
CA VAL A 287 7.97 7.80 -21.63
C VAL A 287 7.93 6.37 -21.07
N LYS A 288 8.09 5.35 -21.91
CA LYS A 288 8.20 3.95 -21.46
C LYS A 288 9.40 3.72 -20.54
N ARG A 289 10.56 4.32 -20.86
CA ARG A 289 11.76 4.22 -20.01
C ARG A 289 11.55 4.91 -18.67
N ALA A 290 11.05 6.15 -18.69
CA ALA A 290 10.73 6.91 -17.47
C ALA A 290 9.74 6.15 -16.57
N LEU A 291 8.67 5.62 -17.16
CA LEU A 291 7.69 4.78 -16.45
C LEU A 291 8.33 3.53 -15.87
N SER A 292 9.19 2.85 -16.62
CA SER A 292 9.86 1.64 -16.11
C SER A 292 10.78 1.97 -14.93
N VAL A 293 11.53 3.07 -14.99
CA VAL A 293 12.38 3.54 -13.89
C VAL A 293 11.53 3.89 -12.68
N ALA A 294 10.47 4.67 -12.85
CA ALA A 294 9.56 5.02 -11.77
C ALA A 294 8.98 3.76 -11.12
N ASN A 295 8.42 2.85 -11.91
CA ASN A 295 7.80 1.62 -11.43
C ASN A 295 8.78 0.67 -10.71
N ASN A 296 10.06 0.66 -11.09
CA ASN A 296 11.08 -0.13 -10.41
C ASN A 296 11.44 0.45 -9.03
N ASN A 297 11.22 1.75 -8.82
CA ASN A 297 11.53 2.45 -7.58
C ASN A 297 10.29 2.80 -6.75
N VAL A 298 9.07 2.50 -7.21
CA VAL A 298 7.82 2.80 -6.50
C VAL A 298 7.82 2.26 -5.07
N MET A 299 8.29 1.03 -4.85
CA MET A 299 8.35 0.45 -3.50
C MET A 299 9.35 1.19 -2.61
N ALA A 300 10.51 1.59 -3.15
CA ALA A 300 11.49 2.36 -2.42
C ALA A 300 10.94 3.74 -2.05
N LEU A 301 10.36 4.47 -3.02
CA LEU A 301 9.72 5.75 -2.75
C LEU A 301 8.63 5.63 -1.68
N TYR A 302 7.75 4.64 -1.80
CA TYR A 302 6.67 4.42 -0.83
C TYR A 302 7.18 4.14 0.59
N LEU A 303 8.21 3.30 0.77
CA LEU A 303 8.72 2.98 2.12
C LEU A 303 9.49 4.14 2.74
N TRP A 304 10.24 4.90 1.94
CA TRP A 304 11.27 5.81 2.46
C TRP A 304 10.84 7.29 2.48
N HIS A 305 9.78 7.69 1.78
CA HIS A 305 9.39 9.11 1.63
C HIS A 305 9.11 9.91 2.93
N MET A 306 8.90 9.25 4.07
CA MET A 306 8.74 9.93 5.37
C MET A 306 10.07 10.18 6.09
N ILE A 307 11.16 9.52 5.68
CA ILE A 307 12.50 9.78 6.23
C ILE A 307 12.97 11.21 5.91
N PRO A 308 12.85 11.72 4.67
CA PRO A 308 13.12 13.13 4.36
C PRO A 308 12.33 14.11 5.24
N VAL A 309 11.06 13.82 5.51
CA VAL A 309 10.20 14.65 6.37
C VAL A 309 10.82 14.78 7.76
N VAL A 310 11.19 13.65 8.38
CA VAL A 310 11.78 13.64 9.73
C VAL A 310 13.16 14.30 9.74
N VAL A 311 14.02 13.98 8.78
CA VAL A 311 15.38 14.56 8.71
C VAL A 311 15.32 16.07 8.53
N VAL A 312 14.53 16.54 7.57
CA VAL A 312 14.41 17.98 7.30
C VAL A 312 13.74 18.69 8.48
N ALA A 313 12.68 18.12 9.06
CA ALA A 313 12.01 18.76 10.20
C ALA A 313 12.95 18.90 11.41
N LEU A 314 13.71 17.85 11.75
CA LEU A 314 14.62 17.84 12.89
C LEU A 314 15.84 18.76 12.71
N VAL A 315 16.26 19.01 11.47
CA VAL A 315 17.41 19.87 11.18
C VAL A 315 16.98 21.33 10.99
N ALA A 316 15.96 21.58 10.17
CA ALA A 316 15.68 22.91 9.67
C ALA A 316 14.83 23.76 10.63
N TYR A 317 13.89 23.17 11.38
CA TYR A 317 13.09 23.93 12.35
C TYR A 317 13.91 24.36 13.59
N PRO A 318 14.69 23.48 14.25
CA PRO A 318 15.50 23.91 15.39
C PRO A 318 16.60 24.91 15.01
N ALA A 319 17.09 24.85 13.76
CA ALA A 319 18.05 25.82 13.23
C ALA A 319 17.41 27.15 12.79
N GLY A 320 16.09 27.31 12.87
CA GLY A 320 15.39 28.52 12.46
C GLY A 320 15.44 28.79 10.96
N LEU A 321 15.67 27.76 10.13
CA LEU A 321 15.84 27.90 8.68
C LEU A 321 14.52 27.95 7.90
N LEU A 322 13.41 27.51 8.51
CA LEU A 322 12.10 27.45 7.85
C LEU A 322 11.13 28.47 8.46
N PRO A 323 10.48 29.29 7.61
CA PRO A 323 9.44 30.20 8.08
C PRO A 323 8.21 29.43 8.55
N GLN A 324 7.54 29.95 9.59
CA GLN A 324 6.27 29.42 10.14
C GLN A 324 5.16 30.48 10.03
N PRO A 325 4.76 30.86 8.80
CA PRO A 325 3.73 31.88 8.60
C PRO A 325 2.35 31.36 9.04
N PRO A 326 1.39 32.26 9.35
CA PRO A 326 0.03 31.87 9.73
C PRO A 326 -0.67 31.03 8.68
N GLU A 327 -1.36 29.96 9.09
CA GLU A 327 -2.04 29.04 8.20
C GLU A 327 -3.08 29.74 7.30
N GLY A 328 -3.20 29.27 6.06
CA GLY A 328 -4.13 29.82 5.08
C GLY A 328 -3.69 31.12 4.40
N SER A 329 -2.62 31.76 4.87
CA SER A 329 -2.03 32.93 4.21
C SER A 329 -1.31 32.55 2.90
N GLY A 330 -1.12 33.53 1.99
CA GLY A 330 -0.34 33.31 0.76
C GLY A 330 1.12 32.92 1.04
N ALA A 331 1.71 33.49 2.10
CA ALA A 331 3.05 33.13 2.56
C ALA A 331 3.12 31.67 3.06
N TRP A 332 2.07 31.17 3.70
CA TRP A 332 1.99 29.77 4.11
C TRP A 332 1.94 28.82 2.92
N TRP A 333 1.17 29.12 1.88
CA TRP A 333 1.17 28.31 0.66
C TRP A 333 2.53 28.31 -0.05
N LEU A 334 3.24 29.44 -0.05
CA LEU A 334 4.60 29.50 -0.58
C LEU A 334 5.56 28.65 0.27
N ALA A 335 5.49 28.74 1.60
CA ALA A 335 6.27 27.90 2.49
C ALA A 335 5.98 26.40 2.31
N ARG A 336 4.71 26.01 2.04
CA ARG A 336 4.37 24.62 1.68
C ARG A 336 4.97 24.19 0.35
N LEU A 337 5.03 25.08 -0.63
CA LEU A 337 5.67 24.78 -1.91
C LEU A 337 7.19 24.60 -1.73
N GLU A 338 7.85 25.49 -1.00
CA GLU A 338 9.27 25.39 -0.64
C GLU A 338 9.56 24.08 0.11
N TRP A 339 8.71 23.74 1.08
CA TRP A 339 8.76 22.48 1.81
C TRP A 339 8.71 21.27 0.87
N VAL A 340 7.75 21.22 -0.06
CA VAL A 340 7.62 20.11 -1.03
C VAL A 340 8.84 20.04 -1.96
N VAL A 341 9.38 21.17 -2.42
CA VAL A 341 10.57 21.20 -3.28
C VAL A 341 11.78 20.67 -2.54
N MET A 342 12.01 21.13 -1.31
CA MET A 342 13.11 20.68 -0.46
C MET A 342 13.01 19.17 -0.17
N LEU A 343 11.84 18.68 0.23
CA LEU A 343 11.60 17.25 0.40
C LEU A 343 11.81 16.47 -0.90
N GLY A 344 11.40 17.03 -2.04
CA GLY A 344 11.66 16.47 -3.36
C GLY A 344 13.15 16.28 -3.65
N VAL A 345 13.98 17.29 -3.33
CA VAL A 345 15.45 17.21 -3.49
C VAL A 345 16.05 16.15 -2.58
N VAL A 346 15.69 16.15 -1.29
CA VAL A 346 16.20 15.18 -0.31
C VAL A 346 15.77 13.76 -0.67
N THR A 347 14.52 13.58 -1.08
CA THR A 347 14.00 12.28 -1.56
C THR A 347 14.70 11.82 -2.83
N ALA A 348 15.02 12.73 -3.76
CA ALA A 348 15.76 12.37 -4.97
C ALA A 348 17.18 11.87 -4.64
N PHE A 349 17.85 12.52 -3.69
CA PHE A 349 19.15 12.07 -3.19
C PHE A 349 19.05 10.72 -2.46
N GLU A 350 18.06 10.57 -1.58
CA GLU A 350 17.78 9.30 -0.89
C GLU A 350 17.52 8.17 -1.89
N LEU A 351 16.68 8.38 -2.90
CA LEU A 351 16.40 7.38 -3.92
C LEU A 351 17.64 7.03 -4.76
N LEU A 352 18.55 7.98 -5.00
CA LEU A 352 19.83 7.71 -5.66
C LEU A 352 20.69 6.77 -4.81
N LEU A 353 20.76 7.00 -3.50
CA LEU A 353 21.48 6.14 -2.56
C LEU A 353 20.87 4.73 -2.49
N LEU A 354 19.54 4.64 -2.37
CA LEU A 354 18.81 3.36 -2.37
C LEU A 354 18.98 2.61 -3.69
N TRP A 355 19.03 3.32 -4.81
CA TRP A 355 19.29 2.74 -6.12
C TRP A 355 20.73 2.23 -6.25
N TRP A 356 21.70 2.99 -5.75
CA TRP A 356 23.11 2.58 -5.71
C TRP A 356 23.28 1.30 -4.87
N GLN A 357 22.60 1.22 -3.73
CA GLN A 357 22.58 0.04 -2.85
C GLN A 357 21.41 -0.92 -3.10
N ARG A 358 20.84 -0.95 -4.31
CA ARG A 358 19.64 -1.77 -4.63
C ARG A 358 19.81 -3.26 -4.37
N ARG A 359 21.05 -3.76 -4.30
CA ARG A 359 21.36 -5.15 -3.92
C ARG A 359 20.92 -5.49 -2.49
N ILE A 360 20.72 -4.49 -1.63
CA ILE A 360 20.24 -4.63 -0.26
C ILE A 360 18.79 -4.16 -0.21
N PHE A 361 18.54 -2.88 -0.55
CA PHE A 361 17.24 -2.24 -0.35
C PHE A 361 16.13 -2.68 -1.30
N ALA A 362 16.47 -3.28 -2.44
CA ALA A 362 15.48 -3.83 -3.39
C ALA A 362 15.57 -5.36 -3.52
N ALA A 363 16.35 -6.02 -2.66
CA ALA A 363 16.50 -7.46 -2.71
C ALA A 363 15.21 -8.18 -2.30
N PRO A 364 14.80 -9.22 -3.04
CA PRO A 364 13.75 -10.10 -2.55
C PRO A 364 14.23 -10.83 -1.30
N LEU A 365 13.28 -11.20 -0.44
CA LEU A 365 13.56 -11.99 0.75
C LEU A 365 14.34 -13.27 0.38
N PRO A 366 15.47 -13.57 1.07
CA PRO A 366 16.21 -14.80 0.83
C PRO A 366 15.35 -16.01 1.26
N MET A 367 15.37 -17.06 0.43
CA MET A 367 14.60 -18.28 0.70
C MET A 367 15.52 -19.33 1.32
N LEU A 368 15.10 -19.90 2.45
CA LEU A 368 15.84 -20.91 3.20
C LEU A 368 15.23 -22.29 2.96
N GLY A 369 16.02 -23.23 2.45
CA GLY A 369 15.59 -24.60 2.23
C GLY A 369 15.43 -25.37 3.55
N VAL A 370 14.24 -25.89 3.83
CA VAL A 370 13.94 -26.71 5.01
C VAL A 370 13.32 -28.06 4.62
N PRO A 371 13.65 -29.17 5.32
CA PRO A 371 13.16 -30.51 5.01
C PRO A 371 11.71 -30.73 5.50
N VAL A 372 10.78 -29.93 4.99
CA VAL A 372 9.34 -30.02 5.30
C VAL A 372 8.55 -30.39 4.05
N THR A 373 7.35 -30.93 4.24
CA THR A 373 6.45 -31.23 3.11
C THR A 373 5.87 -29.94 2.51
N ALA A 374 5.40 -30.02 1.27
CA ALA A 374 4.79 -28.87 0.58
C ALA A 374 3.58 -28.28 1.34
N ARG A 375 2.77 -29.12 2.00
CA ARG A 375 1.62 -28.68 2.80
C ARG A 375 2.06 -27.78 3.96
N TRP A 376 3.06 -28.21 4.73
CA TRP A 376 3.60 -27.42 5.83
C TRP A 376 4.32 -26.15 5.33
N GLY A 377 4.93 -26.20 4.14
CA GLY A 377 5.47 -25.02 3.47
C GLY A 377 4.43 -23.97 3.13
N GLU A 378 3.26 -24.38 2.63
CA GLU A 378 2.14 -23.47 2.33
C GLU A 378 1.53 -22.88 3.62
N VAL A 379 1.30 -23.71 4.64
CA VAL A 379 0.80 -23.23 5.95
C VAL A 379 1.77 -22.23 6.56
N SER A 380 3.06 -22.57 6.63
CA SER A 380 4.10 -21.68 7.14
C SER A 380 4.14 -20.34 6.37
N MET A 381 4.06 -20.38 5.04
CA MET A 381 4.04 -19.16 4.22
C MET A 381 2.81 -18.30 4.50
N LEU A 382 1.61 -18.87 4.59
CA LEU A 382 0.37 -18.12 4.83
C LEU A 382 0.31 -17.57 6.27
N THR A 383 0.69 -18.37 7.26
CA THR A 383 0.83 -17.91 8.65
C THR A 383 1.88 -16.80 8.76
N GLY A 384 3.01 -16.96 8.09
CA GLY A 384 4.06 -15.94 8.04
C GLY A 384 3.59 -14.63 7.41
N ALA A 385 2.85 -14.72 6.29
CA ALA A 385 2.27 -13.55 5.63
C ALA A 385 1.25 -12.83 6.54
N ALA A 386 0.42 -13.58 7.26
CA ALA A 386 -0.53 -13.03 8.22
C ALA A 386 0.17 -12.33 9.40
N LEU A 387 1.20 -12.95 9.99
CA LEU A 387 1.99 -12.34 11.07
C LEU A 387 2.77 -11.11 10.60
N ALA A 388 3.35 -11.14 9.39
CA ALA A 388 4.03 -9.99 8.81
C ALA A 388 3.06 -8.83 8.56
N ALA A 389 1.86 -9.11 8.03
CA ALA A 389 0.80 -8.10 7.88
C ALA A 389 0.34 -7.54 9.23
N MET A 390 0.18 -8.40 10.25
CA MET A 390 -0.16 -7.99 11.62
C MET A 390 0.92 -7.09 12.23
N GLY A 391 2.19 -7.46 12.11
CA GLY A 391 3.32 -6.64 12.58
C GLY A 391 3.39 -5.27 11.88
N LEU A 392 3.21 -5.25 10.55
CA LEU A 392 3.11 -4.00 9.78
C LEU A 392 1.95 -3.12 10.23
N HIS A 393 0.79 -3.71 10.47
CA HIS A 393 -0.39 -3.00 10.96
C HIS A 393 -0.13 -2.38 12.33
N PHE A 394 0.47 -3.13 13.26
CA PHE A 394 0.81 -2.60 14.58
C PHE A 394 1.87 -1.50 14.50
N PHE A 395 2.94 -1.66 13.71
CA PHE A 395 3.89 -0.56 13.50
C PHE A 395 3.18 0.68 12.97
N ALA A 396 2.31 0.54 11.99
CA ALA A 396 1.57 1.67 11.42
C ALA A 396 0.65 2.35 12.45
N TYR A 397 0.06 1.58 13.35
CA TYR A 397 -0.87 2.07 14.36
C TYR A 397 -0.16 2.71 15.57
N THR A 398 0.86 2.04 16.13
CA THR A 398 1.54 2.48 17.36
C THR A 398 2.81 3.27 17.11
N GLY A 399 3.35 3.25 15.89
CA GLY A 399 4.67 3.79 15.58
C GLY A 399 5.83 2.87 15.98
N PHE A 400 7.05 3.28 15.64
CA PHE A 400 8.29 2.58 16.04
C PHE A 400 8.75 2.88 17.47
N ALA A 401 8.14 3.86 18.15
CA ALA A 401 8.51 4.23 19.53
C ALA A 401 7.29 4.66 20.37
N PRO A 402 6.25 3.82 20.53
CA PRO A 402 5.09 4.17 21.35
C PRO A 402 5.52 4.53 22.78
N ASN A 403 5.02 5.65 23.30
CA ASN A 403 5.40 6.21 24.60
C ASN A 403 6.93 6.39 24.75
N GLY A 404 7.64 6.66 23.66
CA GLY A 404 9.10 6.82 23.63
C GLY A 404 9.90 5.51 23.80
N ARG A 405 9.28 4.33 23.70
CA ARG A 405 9.94 3.03 23.88
C ARG A 405 9.82 2.16 22.63
N PHE A 406 10.86 1.37 22.34
CA PHE A 406 10.84 0.47 21.20
C PHE A 406 9.86 -0.71 21.41
N PRO A 407 8.96 -1.04 20.45
CA PRO A 407 7.92 -2.05 20.61
C PRO A 407 8.44 -3.44 20.25
N TRP A 408 9.15 -4.08 21.19
CA TRP A 408 9.78 -5.40 21.00
C TRP A 408 8.82 -6.49 20.53
N VAL A 409 7.59 -6.52 21.07
CA VAL A 409 6.58 -7.52 20.69
C VAL A 409 6.17 -7.37 19.22
N THR A 410 5.92 -6.14 18.77
CA THR A 410 5.59 -5.85 17.36
C THR A 410 6.72 -6.23 16.42
N ALA A 411 7.96 -5.90 16.79
CA ALA A 411 9.15 -6.28 16.03
C ALA A 411 9.32 -7.82 15.96
N ALA A 412 9.08 -8.53 17.06
CA ALA A 412 9.14 -9.99 17.10
C ALA A 412 8.07 -10.63 16.23
N VAL A 413 6.81 -10.17 16.30
CA VAL A 413 5.71 -10.67 15.45
C VAL A 413 6.02 -10.50 13.97
N PHE A 414 6.50 -9.31 13.57
CA PHE A 414 6.90 -9.06 12.18
C PHE A 414 8.07 -9.97 11.75
N THR A 415 9.11 -10.09 12.60
CA THR A 415 10.31 -10.88 12.31
C THR A 415 9.98 -12.37 12.14
N VAL A 416 9.18 -12.94 13.05
CA VAL A 416 8.70 -14.32 12.94
C VAL A 416 7.89 -14.49 11.65
N GLY A 417 7.01 -13.54 11.33
CA GLY A 417 6.25 -13.58 10.08
C GLY A 417 7.14 -13.64 8.83
N VAL A 418 8.14 -12.77 8.75
CA VAL A 418 9.12 -12.75 7.66
C VAL A 418 9.92 -14.05 7.59
N LEU A 419 10.39 -14.57 8.73
CA LEU A 419 11.16 -15.82 8.78
C LEU A 419 10.33 -17.01 8.26
N LEU A 420 9.07 -17.13 8.67
CA LEU A 420 8.17 -18.19 8.18
C LEU A 420 7.93 -18.10 6.67
N VAL A 421 7.81 -16.89 6.10
CA VAL A 421 7.72 -16.71 4.64
C VAL A 421 9.02 -17.09 3.93
N ALA A 422 10.18 -16.89 4.57
CA ALA A 422 11.48 -17.27 4.03
C ALA A 422 11.67 -18.80 3.96
N LEU A 423 10.98 -19.57 4.80
CA LEU A 423 11.09 -21.03 4.83
C LEU A 423 10.48 -21.68 3.59
N ARG A 424 11.30 -22.35 2.77
CA ARG A 424 10.90 -23.06 1.56
C ARG A 424 11.13 -24.57 1.71
N PRO A 425 10.14 -25.42 1.41
CA PRO A 425 10.33 -26.87 1.32
C PRO A 425 11.46 -27.24 0.35
N THR A 426 12.48 -27.95 0.81
CA THR A 426 13.38 -28.68 -0.07
C THR A 426 12.62 -29.86 -0.67
N LYS A 427 12.76 -30.11 -1.98
CA LYS A 427 12.25 -31.35 -2.58
C LYS A 427 12.95 -32.51 -1.86
N VAL A 428 12.27 -33.14 -0.90
CA VAL A 428 12.71 -34.42 -0.36
C VAL A 428 12.54 -35.40 -1.51
N SER A 429 13.64 -35.68 -2.22
CA SER A 429 13.66 -36.81 -3.13
C SER A 429 13.30 -38.02 -2.28
N ARG A 430 12.13 -38.63 -2.51
CA ARG A 430 11.92 -39.99 -2.03
C ARG A 430 13.05 -40.78 -2.68
N ARG A 431 14.07 -41.17 -1.89
CA ARG A 431 14.99 -42.24 -2.29
C ARG A 431 14.10 -43.36 -2.81
N ALA A 432 14.20 -43.64 -4.11
CA ALA A 432 13.70 -44.89 -4.63
C ALA A 432 14.35 -45.96 -3.75
N VAL A 433 13.52 -46.70 -3.02
CA VAL A 433 13.96 -47.94 -2.41
C VAL A 433 14.26 -48.83 -3.61
N ASP A 434 15.53 -49.07 -3.88
CA ASP A 434 15.95 -50.01 -4.92
C ASP A 434 15.20 -51.33 -4.68
N PRO A 435 14.56 -51.92 -5.70
CA PRO A 435 14.05 -53.27 -5.57
C PRO A 435 15.24 -54.20 -5.33
N ALA A 436 15.12 -55.05 -4.30
CA ALA A 436 16.13 -56.03 -3.93
C ALA A 436 16.61 -56.83 -5.16
N PRO A 437 17.90 -57.20 -5.24
CA PRO A 437 18.39 -58.02 -6.32
C PRO A 437 17.67 -59.37 -6.28
N ALA A 438 17.05 -59.74 -7.41
CA ALA A 438 16.53 -61.08 -7.60
C ALA A 438 17.71 -62.07 -7.52
N THR A 439 17.77 -62.83 -6.43
CA THR A 439 18.63 -64.00 -6.33
C THR A 439 18.04 -65.10 -7.21
N GLY A 440 18.73 -65.38 -8.31
CA GLY A 440 18.62 -66.66 -9.02
C GLY A 440 19.39 -67.76 -8.32
#